data_AF-T1B285-F1
#
_entry.id   AF-T1B285-F1
#
_cell.length_a   1.000
_cell.length_b   1.000
_cell.length_c   1.000
_cell.angle_alpha   90.00
_cell.angle_beta   90.00
_cell.angle_gamma   90.00
#
_symmetry.space_group_name_H-M   'P 1'
#
loop_
_entity.id
_entity.type
_entity.pdbx_description
1 polymer ?
#
loop_
_entity_poly.entity_id
_entity_poly.type
_entity_poly.pdbx_seq_one_letter_code
_entity_poly.pdbx_strand_id
1 'polypeptide(L)' 'MPISLKSQAEQDAMRHACQLTAETLNEVGPVVQPGVSTGELNDFCHDFIVKRGARPAPLHYRGFPKSICTSVNHVVCH' A
#
# COMPACT_ATOMS: atom_id res chain seq x y z
N MET A 1 12.06 -21.13 -6.24
CA MET A 1 10.72 -21.21 -5.62
C MET A 1 9.76 -21.74 -6.67
N PRO A 2 9.02 -22.83 -6.39
CA PRO A 2 7.98 -23.30 -7.29
C PRO A 2 6.81 -22.30 -7.32
N ILE A 3 6.10 -22.26 -8.45
CA ILE A 3 4.85 -21.49 -8.57
C ILE A 3 3.78 -22.18 -7.71
N SER A 4 3.16 -21.43 -6.81
CA SER A 4 2.06 -21.91 -5.97
C SER A 4 0.73 -21.71 -6.71
N LEU A 5 0.01 -22.81 -6.98
CA LEU A 5 -1.36 -22.75 -7.49
C LEU A 5 -2.31 -22.46 -6.34
N LYS A 6 -3.06 -21.35 -6.45
CA LYS A 6 -3.95 -20.88 -5.39
C LYS A 6 -5.27 -21.64 -5.37
N SER A 7 -5.66 -22.09 -4.19
CA SER A 7 -7.01 -22.60 -3.93
C SER A 7 -8.06 -21.51 -4.13
N GLN A 8 -9.33 -21.89 -4.30
CA GLN A 8 -10.42 -20.92 -4.42
C GLN A 8 -10.48 -19.96 -3.23
N ALA A 9 -10.33 -20.47 -2.00
CA ALA A 9 -10.33 -19.66 -0.78
C ALA A 9 -9.18 -18.65 -0.74
N GLU A 10 -7.97 -19.02 -1.19
CA GLU A 10 -6.85 -18.08 -1.30
C GLU A 10 -7.13 -17.01 -2.35
N GLN A 11 -7.73 -17.36 -3.49
CA GLN A 11 -8.10 -16.39 -4.52
C GLN A 11 -9.15 -15.40 -4.00
N ASP A 12 -10.16 -15.88 -3.27
CA ASP A 12 -11.20 -15.03 -2.67
C ASP A 12 -10.59 -14.06 -1.65
N ALA A 13 -9.67 -14.53 -0.79
CA ALA A 13 -8.93 -13.68 0.14
C ALA A 13 -8.05 -12.65 -0.58
N MET A 14 -7.37 -13.06 -1.67
CA MET A 14 -6.58 -12.13 -2.50
C MET A 14 -7.45 -11.05 -3.14
N ARG A 15 -8.67 -11.37 -3.60
CA ARG A 15 -9.58 -10.35 -4.18
C ARG A 15 -9.86 -9.22 -3.20
N HIS A 16 -10.17 -9.54 -1.93
CA HIS A 16 -10.40 -8.52 -0.90
C HIS A 16 -9.15 -7.67 -0.63
N ALA A 17 -7.98 -8.30 -0.49
CA ALA A 17 -6.73 -7.58 -0.25
C ALA A 17 -6.33 -6.68 -1.42
N CYS A 18 -6.46 -7.18 -2.66
CA CYS A 18 -6.18 -6.43 -3.88
C CYS A 18 -7.16 -5.26 -4.05
N GLN A 19 -8.45 -5.47 -3.74
CA GLN A 19 -9.45 -4.40 -3.80
C GLN A 19 -9.10 -3.26 -2.85
N LEU A 20 -8.79 -3.57 -1.59
CA LEU A 20 -8.37 -2.56 -0.62
C LEU A 20 -7.09 -1.82 -1.06
N THR A 21 -6.15 -2.54 -1.66
CA THR A 21 -4.92 -1.94 -2.21
C THR A 21 -5.24 -0.95 -3.34
N ALA A 22 -6.13 -1.31 -4.24
CA ALA A 22 -6.57 -0.45 -5.33
C ALA A 22 -7.34 0.78 -4.82
N GLU A 23 -8.25 0.60 -3.85
CA GLU A 23 -8.95 1.70 -3.19
C GLU A 23 -7.96 2.66 -2.53
N THR A 24 -6.96 2.16 -1.81
CA THR A 24 -5.93 3.01 -1.19
C THR A 24 -5.18 3.85 -2.22
N LEU A 25 -4.79 3.25 -3.36
CA LEU A 25 -4.09 3.94 -4.43
C LEU A 25 -4.97 5.02 -5.10
N ASN A 26 -6.24 4.70 -5.33
CA ASN A 26 -7.19 5.65 -5.92
C ASN A 26 -7.43 6.84 -4.99
N GLU A 27 -7.55 6.60 -3.69
CA GLU A 27 -7.91 7.62 -2.70
C GLU A 27 -6.75 8.54 -2.33
N VAL A 28 -5.50 8.05 -2.39
CA VAL A 28 -4.32 8.92 -2.22
C VAL A 28 -4.07 9.79 -3.45
N GLY A 29 -4.53 9.37 -4.65
CA GLY A 29 -4.34 10.11 -5.89
C GLY A 29 -4.74 11.60 -5.80
N PRO A 30 -5.97 11.94 -5.36
CA PRO A 30 -6.41 13.32 -5.14
C PRO A 30 -5.60 14.11 -4.10
N VAL A 31 -4.90 13.44 -3.18
CA VAL A 31 -4.06 14.04 -2.13
C VAL A 31 -2.71 14.49 -2.71
N VAL A 32 -2.27 13.92 -3.83
CA VAL A 32 -1.01 14.29 -4.48
C VAL A 32 -1.14 15.66 -5.13
N GLN A 33 -0.69 16.69 -4.40
CA GLN A 33 -0.74 18.09 -4.84
C GLN A 33 0.59 18.80 -4.52
N PRO A 34 0.94 19.88 -5.26
CA PRO A 34 2.09 20.71 -4.91
C PRO A 34 2.04 21.18 -3.46
N GLY A 35 3.14 21.01 -2.73
CA GLY A 35 3.24 21.37 -1.32
C GLY A 35 2.95 20.23 -0.34
N VAL A 36 2.32 19.13 -0.79
CA VAL A 36 2.11 17.94 0.05
C VAL A 36 3.39 17.10 0.11
N SER A 37 3.84 16.79 1.32
CA SER A 37 5.00 15.94 1.56
C SER A 37 4.66 14.46 1.36
N THR A 38 5.66 13.65 1.04
CA THR A 38 5.50 12.18 1.02
C THR A 38 5.18 11.58 2.38
N GLY A 39 5.51 12.29 3.48
CA GLY A 39 5.10 11.95 4.83
C GLY A 39 3.58 12.04 5.01
N GLU A 40 2.96 13.11 4.51
CA GLU A 40 1.50 13.26 4.54
C GLU A 40 0.80 12.21 3.68
N LEU A 41 1.35 11.87 2.52
CA LEU A 41 0.84 10.75 1.69
C LEU A 41 0.93 9.41 2.43
N ASN A 42 2.04 9.17 3.14
CA ASN A 42 2.19 7.98 3.98
C ASN A 42 1.14 7.94 5.10
N ASP A 43 0.94 9.05 5.80
CA ASP A 43 0.04 9.11 6.96
C ASP A 43 -1.42 8.92 6.51
N PHE A 44 -1.81 9.52 5.38
CA PHE A 44 -3.09 9.26 4.73
C PHE A 44 -3.29 7.78 4.41
N CYS A 45 -2.34 7.15 3.71
CA CYS A 45 -2.42 5.75 3.33
C CYS A 45 -2.43 4.82 4.55
N HIS A 46 -1.60 5.11 5.57
CA HIS A 46 -1.58 4.36 6.81
C HIS A 46 -2.96 4.34 7.48
N ASP A 47 -3.53 5.53 7.69
CA ASP A 47 -4.84 5.69 8.30
C ASP A 47 -5.93 5.00 7.47
N PHE A 48 -5.90 5.16 6.15
CA PHE A 48 -6.88 4.57 5.24
C PHE A 48 -6.90 3.04 5.32
N ILE A 49 -5.71 2.42 5.37
CA ILE A 49 -5.53 0.97 5.46
C ILE A 49 -5.96 0.46 6.85
N VAL A 50 -5.50 1.11 7.93
CA VAL A 50 -5.78 0.69 9.31
C VAL A 50 -7.26 0.84 9.65
N LYS A 51 -7.92 1.93 9.22
CA LYS A 51 -9.37 2.13 9.40
C LYS A 51 -10.23 1.05 8.74
N ARG A 52 -9.69 0.33 7.74
CA ARG A 52 -10.34 -0.80 7.06
C ARG A 52 -9.93 -2.17 7.62
N GLY A 53 -9.28 -2.20 8.78
CA GLY A 53 -8.92 -3.44 9.48
C GLY A 53 -7.75 -4.20 8.85
N ALA A 54 -6.98 -3.56 7.98
CA ALA A 54 -5.81 -4.16 7.36
C ALA A 54 -4.50 -3.62 7.93
N ARG A 55 -3.39 -4.26 7.57
CA ARG A 55 -2.04 -3.83 7.92
C ARG A 55 -1.28 -3.38 6.67
N PRO A 56 -0.55 -2.25 6.71
CA PRO A 56 0.31 -1.84 5.60
C PRO A 56 1.51 -2.80 5.51
N ALA A 57 1.58 -3.57 4.43
CA ALA A 57 2.59 -4.62 4.27
C ALA A 57 4.06 -4.13 4.30
N PRO A 58 4.42 -2.94 3.76
CA PRO A 58 5.78 -2.41 3.86
C PRO A 58 6.21 -2.09 5.29
N LEU A 59 5.28 -1.75 6.19
CA LEU A 59 5.63 -1.29 7.53
C LEU A 59 6.35 -2.40 8.31
N HIS A 60 7.57 -2.11 8.74
CA HIS A 60 8.51 -3.03 9.39
C HIS A 60 8.99 -4.21 8.53
N TYR A 61 8.64 -4.25 7.23
CA TYR A 61 9.17 -5.27 6.33
C TYR A 61 10.69 -5.10 6.20
N ARG A 62 11.45 -6.04 6.78
CA ARG A 62 12.92 -5.99 6.86
C ARG A 62 13.44 -4.67 7.45
N GLY A 63 12.70 -4.10 8.41
CA GLY A 63 13.05 -2.83 9.05
C GLY A 63 12.63 -1.57 8.28
N PHE A 64 11.89 -1.69 7.18
CA PHE A 64 11.36 -0.53 6.46
C PHE A 64 10.42 0.31 7.36
N PRO A 65 10.58 1.64 7.43
CA PRO A 65 10.00 2.44 8.52
C PRO A 65 8.61 3.01 8.23
N LYS A 66 8.05 2.81 7.03
CA LYS A 66 6.83 3.48 6.56
C LYS A 66 5.82 2.52 5.97
N SER A 67 4.59 2.99 5.75
CA SER A 67 3.45 2.18 5.28
C SER A 67 3.41 2.01 3.77
N ILE A 68 4.00 2.95 3.04
CA ILE A 68 4.10 2.95 1.58
C ILE A 68 5.51 3.38 1.15
N CYS A 69 5.83 3.16 -0.12
CA CYS A 69 6.99 3.73 -0.77
C CYS A 69 6.53 4.90 -1.66
N THR A 70 7.29 5.99 -1.68
CA THR A 70 7.03 7.16 -2.52
C THR A 70 8.31 7.51 -3.27
N SER A 71 8.36 7.22 -4.57
CA SER A 71 9.57 7.27 -5.38
C SER A 71 9.50 8.46 -6.34
N VAL A 72 10.14 9.57 -5.96
CA VAL A 72 10.04 10.86 -6.67
C VAL A 72 11.17 10.99 -7.70
N ASN A 73 10.85 11.46 -8.92
CA ASN A 73 11.79 11.79 -9.99
C ASN A 73 12.73 10.62 -10.36
N HIS A 74 14.00 10.67 -9.92
CA HIS A 74 15.03 9.70 -10.28
C HIS A 74 15.07 8.49 -9.32
N VAL A 75 14.26 8.49 -8.27
CA VAL A 75 14.12 7.34 -7.36
C VAL A 75 13.37 6.24 -8.09
N VAL A 76 14.03 5.10 -8.30
CA VAL A 76 13.47 3.98 -9.08
C VAL A 76 12.36 3.27 -8.29
N CYS A 77 12.67 2.82 -7.08
CA CYS A 77 11.74 2.19 -6.14
C CYS A 77 12.34 2.17 -4.74
N HIS A 78 11.46 1.99 -3.74
CA HIS A 78 11.78 1.95 -2.31
C HIS A 78 12.66 3.13 -1.88
#